data_AF-A0A382Q0L7-F1
#
_entry.id   AF-A0A382Q0L7-F1
#
_cell.length_a   1.000
_cell.length_b   1.000
_cell.length_c   1.000
_cell.angle_alpha   90.00
_cell.angle_beta   90.00
_cell.angle_gamma   90.00
#
_symmetry.space_group_name_H-M   'P 1'
#
loop_
_entity.id
_entity.type
_entity.pdbx_description
1 polymer ?
#
loop_
_entity_poly.entity_id
_entity_poly.type
_entity_poly.pdbx_seq_one_letter_code
_entity_poly.pdbx_strand_id
1 'polypeptide(L)'
;MKKSGYNTKVSKLLKNKKILVSGGAGSIGSALIKKLLEYPVNQVRVLDIDEHALFRLKHAVKDSRLRMLLGSILDKDRIQMAGNN
;
A
#
# COMPACT_ATOMS: atom_id res chain seq x y z
N MET A 1 7.85 9.52 24.10
CA MET A 1 8.58 8.35 23.54
C MET A 1 9.51 8.83 22.44
N LYS A 2 10.84 8.76 22.62
CA LYS A 2 11.81 9.15 21.58
C LYS A 2 11.65 8.17 20.41
N LYS A 3 11.15 8.62 19.24
CA LYS A 3 11.19 7.80 18.02
C LYS A 3 12.67 7.48 17.74
N SER A 4 13.01 6.19 17.74
CA SER A 4 14.34 5.69 17.33
C SER A 4 14.79 6.37 16.03
N GLY A 5 16.08 6.70 15.90
CA GLY A 5 16.63 7.36 14.71
C GLY A 5 16.32 6.64 13.39
N TYR A 6 16.04 5.33 13.45
CA TYR A 6 15.57 4.54 12.32
C TYR A 6 14.19 4.97 11.80
N ASN A 7 13.21 5.18 12.69
CA ASN A 7 11.85 5.59 12.31
C ASN A 7 11.83 6.98 11.66
N THR A 8 12.75 7.87 12.07
CA THR A 8 12.91 9.19 11.45
C THR A 8 13.45 9.07 10.03
N LYS A 9 14.42 8.18 9.78
CA LYS A 9 14.93 7.91 8.43
C LYS A 9 13.85 7.32 7.52
N VAL A 10 13.09 6.33 8.00
CA VAL A 10 11.98 5.72 7.25
C VAL A 10 10.90 6.76 6.95
N SER A 11 10.49 7.56 7.93
CA SER A 11 9.52 8.64 7.72
C SER A 11 9.98 9.62 6.64
N LYS A 12 11.26 10.01 6.64
CA LYS A 12 11.83 10.90 5.61
C LYS A 12 11.85 10.23 4.23
N LEU A 13 12.17 8.94 4.15
CA LEU A 13 12.20 8.17 2.90
C LEU A 13 10.80 8.06 2.27
N LEU A 14 9.80 7.77 3.09
CA LEU A 14 8.42 7.51 2.66
C LEU A 14 7.60 8.80 2.47
N LYS A 15 8.09 9.93 2.96
CA LYS A 15 7.40 11.22 2.87
C LYS A 15 7.03 11.55 1.41
N ASN A 16 5.75 11.81 1.18
CA ASN A 16 5.16 12.14 -0.13
C ASN A 16 5.40 11.11 -1.24
N LYS A 17 5.79 9.87 -0.91
CA LYS A 17 5.94 8.80 -1.90
C LYS A 17 4.58 8.19 -2.24
N LYS A 18 4.46 7.76 -3.50
CA LYS A 18 3.43 6.81 -3.95
C LYS A 18 4.05 5.42 -3.90
N ILE A 19 3.37 4.48 -3.25
CA ILE A 19 3.90 3.13 -2.99
C ILE A 19 2.92 2.13 -3.58
N LEU A 20 3.41 1.21 -4.42
CA LEU A 20 2.64 0.08 -4.91
C LEU A 20 3.02 -1.18 -4.11
N VAL A 21 2.01 -1.89 -3.60
CA VAL A 21 2.16 -3.16 -2.90
C VAL A 21 1.42 -4.23 -3.70
N SER A 22 2.14 -5.15 -4.32
CA SER A 22 1.59 -6.35 -4.97
C SER A 22 1.31 -7.45 -3.95
N GLY A 23 0.26 -8.24 -4.16
CA GLY A 23 -0.20 -9.23 -3.17
C GLY A 23 -0.61 -8.58 -1.85
N GLY A 24 -0.98 -7.29 -1.91
CA GLY A 24 -1.12 -6.47 -0.72
C GLY A 24 -2.39 -6.75 0.08
N ALA A 25 -3.37 -7.45 -0.47
CA ALA A 25 -4.56 -7.85 0.28
C ALA A 25 -4.33 -9.12 1.13
N GLY A 26 -3.20 -9.80 0.95
CA GLY A 26 -2.80 -10.94 1.77
C GLY A 26 -2.43 -10.58 3.22
N SER A 27 -2.13 -11.58 4.04
CA SER A 27 -1.86 -11.40 5.48
C SER A 27 -0.71 -10.43 5.76
N ILE A 28 0.45 -10.63 5.12
CA ILE A 28 1.62 -9.76 5.30
C ILE A 28 1.38 -8.39 4.65
N GLY A 29 0.83 -8.37 3.44
CA GLY A 29 0.55 -7.15 2.69
C GLY A 29 -0.37 -6.20 3.44
N SER A 30 -1.45 -6.72 4.02
CA SER A 30 -2.42 -5.91 4.76
C SER A 30 -1.82 -5.30 6.04
N ALA A 31 -0.99 -6.05 6.76
CA ALA A 31 -0.24 -5.53 7.90
C ALA A 31 0.77 -4.45 7.48
N LEU A 32 1.49 -4.67 6.38
CA LEU A 32 2.43 -3.70 5.81
C LEU A 32 1.72 -2.41 5.42
N ILE A 33 0.58 -2.49 4.74
CA ILE A 33 -0.22 -1.33 4.31
C ILE A 33 -0.66 -0.51 5.52
N LYS A 34 -1.20 -1.16 6.56
CA LYS A 34 -1.56 -0.48 7.82
C LYS A 34 -0.36 0.25 8.40
N LYS A 35 0.82 -0.37 8.38
CA LYS A 35 2.05 0.25 8.88
C LYS A 35 2.54 1.41 8.00
N LEU A 36 2.46 1.29 6.68
CA LEU A 36 2.82 2.36 5.74
C LEU A 36 1.94 3.60 5.91
N LEU A 37 0.66 3.40 6.22
CA LEU A 37 -0.29 4.50 6.46
C LEU A 37 0.01 5.27 7.75
N GLU A 38 0.78 4.72 8.71
CA GLU A 38 1.26 5.49 9.87
C GLU A 38 2.31 6.56 9.49
N TYR A 39 2.87 6.49 8.28
CA TYR A 39 3.88 7.42 7.77
C TYR A 39 3.25 8.50 6.86
N PRO A 40 3.95 9.63 6.62
CA PRO A 40 3.45 10.71 5.76
C PRO A 40 3.58 10.38 4.25
N VAL A 41 3.05 9.23 3.83
CA VAL A 41 2.98 8.80 2.43
C VAL A 41 1.92 9.59 1.67
N ASN A 42 2.13 9.80 0.36
CA ASN A 42 1.13 10.45 -0.50
C ASN A 42 0.01 9.48 -0.87
N GLN A 43 0.37 8.24 -1.25
CA GLN A 43 -0.60 7.23 -1.67
C GLN A 43 -0.03 5.82 -1.47
N VAL A 44 -0.87 4.90 -1.03
CA VAL A 44 -0.59 3.46 -1.00
C VAL A 44 -1.55 2.77 -1.95
N ARG A 45 -1.00 2.10 -2.97
CA ARG A 45 -1.73 1.39 -4.00
C ARG A 45 -1.58 -0.11 -3.75
N VAL A 46 -2.68 -0.83 -3.75
CA VAL A 46 -2.72 -2.27 -3.45
C VAL A 46 -3.15 -2.99 -4.70
N LEU A 47 -2.27 -3.84 -5.24
CA LEU A 47 -2.57 -4.72 -6.36
C LEU A 47 -2.72 -6.14 -5.83
N ASP A 48 -3.87 -6.75 -6.08
CA ASP A 48 -4.11 -8.15 -5.72
C ASP A 48 -5.04 -8.82 -6.74
N ILE A 49 -4.95 -10.14 -6.82
CA ILE A 49 -5.82 -10.97 -7.68
C ILE A 49 -7.14 -11.32 -6.97
N ASP A 50 -7.15 -11.30 -5.63
CA ASP A 50 -8.32 -11.67 -4.83
C ASP A 50 -9.19 -10.44 -4.53
N GLU A 51 -10.32 -10.35 -5.23
CA GLU A 51 -11.32 -9.29 -5.03
C GLU A 51 -11.91 -9.29 -3.62
N HIS A 52 -12.16 -10.48 -3.04
CA HIS A 52 -12.72 -10.58 -1.69
C HIS A 52 -11.73 -10.08 -0.64
N ALA A 53 -10.44 -10.42 -0.79
CA ALA A 53 -9.40 -9.93 0.11
C ALA A 53 -9.25 -8.40 0.01
N LEU A 54 -9.26 -7.85 -1.21
CA LEU A 54 -9.26 -6.40 -1.43
C LEU A 54 -10.47 -5.76 -0.76
N PHE A 55 -11.68 -6.27 -0.99
CA PHE A 55 -12.89 -5.75 -0.38
C PHE A 55 -12.81 -5.71 1.15
N ARG A 56 -12.36 -6.81 1.78
CA ARG A 56 -12.15 -6.87 3.24
C ARG A 56 -11.14 -5.81 3.71
N LEU A 57 -10.03 -5.65 2.98
CA LEU A 57 -9.00 -4.66 3.33
C LEU A 57 -9.54 -3.22 3.27
N LYS A 58 -10.29 -2.86 2.21
CA LYS A 58 -10.92 -1.53 2.10
C LYS A 58 -11.95 -1.28 3.19
N HIS A 59 -12.68 -2.30 3.60
CA HIS A 59 -13.61 -2.15 4.71
C HIS A 59 -12.89 -1.95 6.06
N ALA A 60 -11.80 -2.69 6.26
CA ALA A 60 -11.00 -2.63 7.49
C ALA A 60 -10.14 -1.35 7.61
N VAL A 61 -9.74 -0.74 6.48
CA VAL A 61 -8.86 0.43 6.45
C VAL A 61 -9.55 1.57 5.71
N LYS A 62 -10.10 2.50 6.48
CA LYS A 62 -10.72 3.73 5.95
C LYS A 62 -9.68 4.86 5.92
N ASP A 63 -8.89 4.92 4.85
CA ASP A 63 -7.92 5.99 4.60
C ASP A 63 -8.02 6.47 3.15
N SER A 64 -8.11 7.78 2.94
CA SER A 64 -8.23 8.40 1.61
C SER A 64 -6.99 8.17 0.72
N ARG A 65 -5.84 7.86 1.32
CA ARG A 65 -4.58 7.60 0.61
C ARG A 65 -4.49 6.16 0.10
N LEU A 66 -5.41 5.27 0.51
CA LEU A 66 -5.43 3.88 0.10
C LEU A 66 -6.20 3.71 -1.21
N ARG A 67 -5.55 3.14 -2.22
CA ARG A 67 -6.17 2.83 -3.52
C ARG A 67 -6.07 1.35 -3.82
N MET A 68 -7.19 0.73 -4.14
CA MET A 68 -7.26 -0.69 -4.48
C MET A 68 -7.30 -0.90 -5.98
N LEU A 69 -6.57 -1.92 -6.44
CA LEU A 69 -6.43 -2.30 -7.83
C LEU A 69 -6.59 -3.83 -7.90
N LEU A 70 -7.63 -4.29 -8.56
CA LEU A 70 -7.79 -5.70 -8.90
C LEU A 70 -6.94 -5.99 -10.14
N GLY A 71 -6.07 -7.00 -10.08
CA GLY A 71 -5.26 -7.41 -11.22
C GLY A 71 -4.15 -8.37 -10.86
N SER A 72 -3.65 -9.05 -11.88
CA SER A 72 -2.53 -9.99 -11.75
C SER A 72 -1.19 -9.31 -11.97
N ILE A 73 -0.17 -9.74 -11.24
CA ILE A 73 1.23 -9.38 -11.49
C ILE A 73 1.78 -10.01 -12.77
N LEU A 74 1.06 -10.96 -13.37
CA LEU A 74 1.42 -11.56 -14.65
C LEU A 74 0.98 -10.68 -15.84
N ASP A 75 0.12 -9.69 -15.59
CA ASP A 75 -0.31 -8.72 -16.58
C ASP A 75 0.57 -7.45 -16.49
N LYS A 76 1.47 -7.32 -17.46
CA LYS A 76 2.44 -6.22 -17.54
C LYS A 76 1.75 -4.85 -17.62
N ASP A 77 0.68 -4.75 -18.40
CA ASP A 77 -0.04 -3.49 -18.62
C ASP A 77 -0.77 -3.08 -17.33
N ARG A 78 -1.31 -4.06 -16.58
CA ARG A 78 -1.88 -3.83 -15.25
C ARG A 78 -0.86 -3.31 -14.25
N ILE A 79 0.34 -3.89 -14.20
CA ILE A 79 1.40 -3.39 -13.31
C ILE A 79 1.79 -1.95 -13.70
N GLN A 80 1.94 -1.69 -15.00
CA GLN A 80 2.32 -0.36 -15.48
C GLN A 80 1.25 0.69 -15.12
N MET A 81 -0.04 0.38 -15.28
CA MET A 81 -1.15 1.23 -14.84
C MET A 81 -1.15 1.42 -13.30
N ALA A 82 -0.80 0.37 -12.55
CA ALA A 82 -0.69 0.40 -11.10
C ALA A 82 0.50 1.24 -10.60
N GLY A 83 1.55 1.41 -11.41
CA GLY A 83 2.73 2.21 -11.09
C GLY A 83 2.68 3.67 -11.55
N ASN A 84 2.05 3.97 -12.69
CA ASN A 84 2.21 5.25 -13.39
C ASN A 84 1.24 6.40 -13.00
N ASN A 85 0.30 6.13 -12.10
CA ASN A 85 -0.69 7.13 -11.61
C ASN A 85 -0.43 7.56 -10.17
#